data_AF-A0A7M1Q4S5-F1
#
_entry.id   AF-A0A7M1Q4S5-F1
#
_cell.length_a   1.000
_cell.length_b   1.000
_cell.length_c   1.000
_cell.angle_alpha   90.00
_cell.angle_beta   90.00
_cell.angle_gamma   90.00
#
_symmetry.space_group_name_H-M   'P 1'
#
loop_
_entity.id
_entity.type
_entity.pdbx_description
1 polymer ?
#
loop_
_entity_poly.entity_id
_entity_poly.type
_entity_poly.pdbx_seq_one_letter_code
_entity_poly.pdbx_strand_id
1 'polypeptide(L)' 'MPKKVGRPPVENPKNIKLQIRVSQDTMNTLDECAEKLNSTRSDIVRKGIERIASELKVK' A
#
# COMPACT_ATOMS: atom_id res chain seq x y z
N MET A 1 -30.46 -2.53 28.46
CA MET A 1 -29.62 -3.54 27.78
C MET A 1 -28.50 -2.81 27.07
N PRO A 2 -27.21 -3.02 27.42
CA PRO A 2 -26.13 -2.32 26.76
C PRO A 2 -26.14 -2.68 25.27
N LYS A 3 -26.14 -1.65 24.41
CA LYS A 3 -26.00 -1.84 22.96
C LYS A 3 -24.72 -2.62 22.75
N LYS A 4 -24.80 -3.79 22.11
CA LYS A 4 -23.63 -4.52 21.62
C LYS A 4 -22.97 -3.63 20.57
N VAL A 5 -22.10 -2.72 21.02
CA VAL A 5 -21.16 -2.05 20.15
C VAL A 5 -20.36 -3.17 19.50
N GLY A 6 -20.50 -3.30 18.18
CA GLY A 6 -19.80 -4.33 17.41
C GLY A 6 -18.30 -4.05 17.37
N ARG A 7 -17.64 -4.43 16.27
CA ARG A 7 -16.23 -4.08 16.05
C ARG A 7 -16.04 -2.57 16.30
N PRO A 8 -15.15 -2.16 17.21
CA PRO A 8 -14.91 -0.74 17.46
C PRO A 8 -14.64 -0.02 16.14
N PRO A 9 -15.17 1.20 15.96
CA PRO A 9 -14.97 1.95 14.73
C PRO A 9 -13.47 2.15 14.54
N VAL A 10 -12.92 1.45 13.55
CA VAL A 10 -11.53 1.63 13.13
C VAL A 10 -11.49 2.97 12.43
N GLU A 11 -10.79 3.96 13.00
CA GLU A 11 -10.75 5.33 12.46
C GLU A 11 -10.07 5.43 11.09
N ASN A 12 -9.24 4.44 10.71
CA ASN A 12 -8.61 4.42 9.40
C ASN A 12 -8.65 3.01 8.77
N PRO A 13 -9.82 2.56 8.30
CA PRO A 13 -9.92 1.26 7.68
C PRO A 13 -9.20 1.33 6.33
N LYS A 14 -8.25 0.40 6.10
CA LYS A 14 -7.60 0.20 4.79
C LYS A 14 -8.60 -0.41 3.79
N ASN A 15 -9.67 0.31 3.49
CA ASN A 15 -10.80 -0.15 2.67
C ASN A 15 -10.61 0.11 1.18
N ILE A 16 -9.63 0.92 0.78
CA ILE A 16 -9.40 1.26 -0.62
C ILE A 16 -8.55 0.17 -1.27
N LYS A 17 -9.12 -0.54 -2.24
CA LYS A 17 -8.40 -1.47 -3.12
C LYS A 17 -7.93 -0.70 -4.35
N LEU A 18 -6.62 -0.57 -4.51
CA LEU A 18 -6.01 -0.05 -5.73
C LEU A 18 -5.80 -1.23 -6.71
N GLN A 19 -6.62 -1.30 -7.76
CA GLN A 19 -6.37 -2.20 -8.89
C GLN A 19 -5.80 -1.38 -10.04
N ILE A 20 -4.62 -1.76 -10.50
CA ILE A 20 -3.90 -1.12 -11.59
C ILE A 20 -3.42 -2.19 -12.55
N ARG A 21 -3.63 -1.95 -13.85
CA ARG A 21 -3.09 -2.81 -14.91
C ARG A 21 -1.65 -2.36 -15.16
N VAL A 22 -0.72 -3.27 -14.97
CA VAL A 22 0.72 -3.02 -15.13
C VAL A 22 1.30 -4.01 -16.14
N SER A 23 2.38 -3.60 -16.82
CA SER A 23 3.11 -4.45 -17.76
C SER A 23 3.94 -5.50 -17.02
N GLN A 24 4.30 -6.57 -17.74
CA GLN A 24 5.12 -7.68 -17.21
C GLN A 24 6.47 -7.17 -16.65
N ASP A 25 7.11 -6.21 -17.32
CA ASP A 25 8.39 -5.64 -16.88
C ASP A 25 8.27 -4.92 -15.53
N THR A 26 7.15 -4.22 -15.31
CA THR A 26 6.87 -3.55 -14.05
C THR A 26 6.63 -4.56 -12.93
N MET A 27 5.97 -5.68 -13.24
CA MET A 27 5.79 -6.79 -12.28
C MET A 27 7.11 -7.43 -11.90
N ASN A 28 7.99 -7.70 -12.87
CA ASN A 28 9.32 -8.26 -12.61
C ASN A 28 10.15 -7.32 -11.73
N THR A 29 10.15 -6.02 -12.06
CA THR A 29 10.84 -5.01 -11.24
C THR A 29 10.29 -4.97 -9.83
N LEU A 30 8.96 -5.06 -9.67
CA LEU A 30 8.29 -5.06 -8.37
C LEU A 30 8.64 -6.31 -7.55
N ASP A 31 8.69 -7.48 -8.19
CA ASP A 31 9.11 -8.74 -7.55
C ASP A 31 10.58 -8.69 -7.14
N GLU A 32 11.49 -8.21 -7.99
CA GLU A 32 12.89 -8.00 -7.61
C GLU A 32 13.05 -7.04 -6.44
N CYS A 33 12.30 -5.94 -6.42
CA CYS A 33 12.29 -5.01 -5.30
C CYS A 33 11.76 -5.66 -4.03
N ALA A 34 10.71 -6.49 -4.14
CA ALA A 34 10.13 -7.22 -3.02
C ALA A 34 11.13 -8.22 -2.42
N GLU A 35 11.86 -8.96 -3.26
CA GLU A 35 12.92 -9.89 -2.84
C GLU A 35 14.08 -9.15 -2.15
N LYS A 36 14.59 -8.08 -2.79
CA LYS A 36 15.71 -7.28 -2.24
C LYS A 36 15.36 -6.64 -0.88
N LEU A 37 14.14 -6.17 -0.71
CA LEU A 37 13.68 -5.52 0.54
C LEU A 37 13.00 -6.48 1.53
N ASN A 38 12.94 -7.80 1.24
CA ASN A 38 12.21 -8.80 2.04
C ASN A 38 10.80 -8.30 2.46
N SER A 39 10.12 -7.63 1.55
CA SER A 39 8.87 -6.92 1.79
C SER A 39 7.78 -7.46 0.85
N THR A 40 6.51 -7.28 1.21
CA THR A 40 5.43 -7.70 0.31
C THR A 40 5.29 -6.72 -0.86
N ARG A 41 4.81 -7.19 -2.01
CA ARG A 41 4.48 -6.34 -3.18
C ARG A 41 3.65 -5.11 -2.79
N SER A 42 2.66 -5.30 -1.91
CA SER A 42 1.83 -4.21 -1.40
C SER A 42 2.60 -3.20 -0.56
N ASP A 43 3.62 -3.64 0.19
CA ASP A 43 4.46 -2.76 0.99
C ASP A 43 5.39 -1.93 0.12
N ILE A 44 5.97 -2.54 -0.92
CA ILE A 44 6.80 -1.85 -1.93
C ILE A 44 5.99 -0.74 -2.61
N VAL A 45 4.76 -1.03 -3.04
CA VAL A 45 3.89 -0.03 -3.69
C VAL A 45 3.60 1.14 -2.74
N ARG A 46 3.32 0.87 -1.45
CA ARG A 46 3.08 1.94 -0.46
C ARG A 46 4.33 2.79 -0.22
N LYS A 47 5.48 2.16 -0.03
CA LYS A 47 6.78 2.84 0.14
C LYS A 47 7.13 3.68 -1.09
N GLY A 48 6.85 3.16 -2.29
CA GLY A 48 7.04 3.88 -3.55
C GLY A 48 6.18 5.15 -3.61
N ILE A 49 4.90 5.04 -3.27
CA ILE A 49 3.98 6.20 -3.20
C ILE A 49 4.45 7.21 -2.15
N GLU A 50 4.86 6.78 -0.95
CA GLU A 50 5.39 7.68 0.09
C GLU A 50 6.66 8.41 -0.35
N ARG A 51 7.59 7.73 -1.03
CA ARG A 51 8.80 8.34 -1.57
C ARG A 51 8.47 9.40 -2.62
N ILE A 52 7.65 9.06 -3.60
CA ILE A 52 7.22 10.00 -4.64
C ILE A 52 6.45 11.19 -4.02
N ALA A 53 5.56 10.93 -3.07
CA ALA A 53 4.83 11.99 -2.36
C ALA A 53 5.77 12.91 -1.56
N SER A 54 6.83 12.34 -0.97
CA SER A 54 7.85 13.11 -0.25
C SER A 54 8.67 13.96 -1.23
N GLU A 55 9.09 13.42 -2.36
CA GLU A 55 9.79 14.18 -3.41
C GLU A 55 8.92 15.30 -3.99
N LEU A 56 7.63 15.04 -4.22
CA LEU A 56 6.69 16.03 -4.75
C LEU A 56 6.34 17.13 -3.74
N LYS A 57 6.31 16.85 -2.44
CA LYS A 57 6.08 17.85 -1.38
C LYS A 57 7.23 18.83 -1.20
N VAL A 58 8.42 18.51 -1.71
CA VAL A 58 9.63 19.34 -1.59
C VAL A 58 9.70 20.40 -2.71
N LYS A 59 8.75 20.40 -3.65
CA LYS A 59 8.53 21.48 -4.63
C LYS A 59 7.45 22.44 -4.17
#